data_AF-A0AAD6F801-F1
#
_entry.id   AF-A0AAD6F801-F1
#
_cell.length_a   1.000
_cell.length_b   1.000
_cell.length_c   1.000
_cell.angle_alpha   90.00
_cell.angle_beta   90.00
_cell.angle_gamma   90.00
#
_symmetry.space_group_name_H-M   'P 1'
#
loop_
_entity.id
_entity.type
_entity.pdbx_description
1 polymer ?
#
loop_
_entity_poly.entity_id
_entity_poly.type
_entity_poly.pdbx_seq_one_letter_code
_entity_poly.pdbx_strand_id
1 'polypeptide(L)'
;MSWPILYAQLVGANRHSTSLGKVWLSVLFIFRVMVLVVAAESVWGDEQSDFTCNTLQPGCENVCYDQFFPVSHIRLWCLQLLFVSTPPLLVTMYVAYRNQRDRKRLLEGSGRSSFLSNKSQEEDLDTLKRRRLPIAGALWWTYAFSLLFRLLFEGGFMYALYVVYDGFHMPRLVQCDQWPCPNLVDCFISRPTEKTIFTIFMATISSICMVLNMAELSYLVAKAVTRSLCRQKERKRRSSRERMHNKTTRKLVSV
;
A
#
# COMPACT_ATOMS: atom_id res chain seq x y z
N MET A 1 -1.99 19.41 13.09
CA MET A 1 -1.18 18.39 12.40
C MET A 1 -1.13 18.73 10.92
N SER A 2 0.06 18.79 10.32
CA SER A 2 0.30 19.39 8.99
C SER A 2 -0.08 18.46 7.83
N TRP A 3 -1.39 18.36 7.58
CA TRP A 3 -2.00 17.78 6.36
C TRP A 3 -1.37 18.21 5.02
N PRO A 4 -0.82 19.44 4.85
CA PRO A 4 -0.18 19.83 3.59
C PRO A 4 1.07 19.02 3.24
N ILE A 5 1.79 18.48 4.24
CA ILE A 5 3.00 17.69 4.00
C ILE A 5 2.64 16.29 3.50
N LEU A 6 1.62 15.64 4.10
CA LEU A 6 1.09 14.37 3.61
C LEU A 6 0.52 14.51 2.19
N TYR A 7 -0.19 15.60 1.92
CA TYR A 7 -0.70 15.92 0.58
C TYR A 7 0.44 16.13 -0.44
N ALA A 8 1.47 16.89 -0.09
CA ALA A 8 2.63 17.10 -0.97
C ALA A 8 3.39 15.80 -1.29
N GLN A 9 3.47 14.87 -0.33
CA GLN A 9 4.09 13.55 -0.53
C GLN A 9 3.23 12.63 -1.41
N LEU A 10 1.90 12.67 -1.26
CA LEU A 10 0.96 11.92 -2.12
C LEU A 10 0.98 12.42 -3.58
N VAL A 11 1.03 13.74 -3.77
CA VAL A 11 1.10 14.36 -5.12
C VAL A 11 2.48 14.14 -5.77
N GLY A 12 3.56 14.17 -4.99
CA GLY A 12 4.92 13.90 -5.47
C GLY A 12 5.10 12.48 -6.05
N ALA A 13 4.36 11.50 -5.52
CA ALA A 13 4.35 10.13 -6.03
C ALA A 13 3.68 9.98 -7.42
N ASN A 14 2.85 10.96 -7.83
CA ASN A 14 1.99 10.86 -9.02
C ASN A 14 2.60 11.45 -10.30
N ARG A 15 3.74 12.16 -10.23
CA ARG A 15 4.19 13.02 -11.34
C ARG A 15 4.94 12.31 -12.48
N HIS A 16 5.38 11.07 -12.31
CA HIS A 16 6.18 10.38 -13.33
C HIS A 16 5.93 8.87 -13.40
N SER A 17 4.83 8.44 -14.01
CA SER A 17 4.70 7.23 -14.86
C SER A 17 3.23 6.86 -14.98
N THR A 18 2.70 6.86 -16.20
CA THR A 18 1.39 6.30 -16.54
C THR A 18 1.35 4.79 -16.27
N SER A 19 1.10 4.44 -15.01
CA SER A 19 0.51 3.16 -14.62
C SER A 19 -0.86 3.53 -14.07
N LEU A 20 -1.90 3.26 -14.84
CA LEU A 20 -3.31 3.55 -14.50
C LEU A 20 -3.60 3.16 -13.04
N GLY A 21 -3.06 2.01 -12.60
CA GLY A 21 -3.13 1.54 -11.21
C GLY A 21 -2.58 2.51 -10.15
N LYS A 22 -1.50 3.26 -10.39
CA LYS A 22 -0.97 4.23 -9.41
C LYS A 22 -1.86 5.46 -9.26
N VAL A 23 -2.43 5.95 -10.36
CA VAL A 23 -3.38 7.07 -10.33
C VAL A 23 -4.64 6.63 -9.58
N TRP A 24 -5.20 5.48 -9.93
CA TRP A 24 -6.38 4.93 -9.27
C TRP A 24 -6.14 4.61 -7.80
N LEU A 25 -4.99 4.01 -7.44
CA LEU A 25 -4.64 3.76 -6.04
C LEU A 25 -4.50 5.07 -5.24
N SER A 26 -3.95 6.12 -5.84
CA SER A 26 -3.87 7.44 -5.18
C SER A 26 -5.24 8.07 -5.00
N VAL A 27 -6.11 8.01 -6.01
CA VAL A 27 -7.48 8.54 -5.95
C VAL A 27 -8.29 7.80 -4.89
N LEU A 28 -8.25 6.47 -4.89
CA LEU A 28 -8.95 5.65 -3.90
C LEU A 28 -8.41 5.88 -2.48
N PHE A 29 -7.10 6.10 -2.34
CA PHE A 29 -6.51 6.44 -1.05
C PHE A 29 -7.03 7.79 -0.51
N ILE A 30 -7.08 8.83 -1.35
CA ILE A 30 -7.61 10.15 -0.96
C ILE A 30 -9.10 10.03 -0.59
N PHE A 31 -9.88 9.34 -1.42
CA PHE A 31 -11.28 9.10 -1.15
C PHE A 31 -11.50 8.37 0.18
N ARG A 32 -10.66 7.37 0.48
CA ARG A 32 -10.69 6.63 1.74
C ARG A 32 -10.39 7.51 2.96
N VAL A 33 -9.40 8.41 2.85
CA VAL A 33 -9.12 9.41 3.90
C VAL A 33 -10.33 10.34 4.11
N MET A 34 -10.92 10.83 3.02
CA MET A 34 -12.10 11.70 3.09
C MET A 34 -13.27 11.00 3.81
N VAL A 35 -13.61 9.78 3.40
CA VAL A 35 -14.69 8.99 4.02
C VAL A 35 -14.42 8.78 5.51
N LEU A 36 -13.17 8.47 5.89
CA LEU A 36 -12.80 8.28 7.29
C LEU A 36 -12.94 9.53 8.13
N VAL A 37 -12.55 10.69 7.61
CA VAL A 37 -12.70 11.97 8.33
C VAL A 37 -14.18 12.26 8.57
N VAL A 38 -15.03 12.09 7.55
CA VAL A 38 -16.48 12.29 7.68
C VAL A 38 -17.07 11.31 8.70
N ALA A 39 -16.77 10.02 8.55
CA ALA A 39 -17.30 8.96 9.40
C ALA A 39 -16.90 9.13 10.88
N ALA A 40 -15.66 9.53 11.13
CA ALA A 40 -15.12 9.68 12.48
C ALA A 40 -15.95 10.65 13.33
N GLU A 41 -16.34 11.80 12.76
CA GLU A 41 -17.09 12.81 13.49
C GLU A 41 -18.60 12.54 13.46
N SER A 42 -19.17 12.18 12.29
CA SER A 42 -20.64 12.14 12.15
C SER A 42 -21.31 10.84 12.60
N VAL A 43 -20.57 9.72 12.64
CA VAL A 43 -21.16 8.38 12.84
C VAL A 43 -20.60 7.65 14.05
N TRP A 44 -19.29 7.79 14.29
CA TRP A 44 -18.60 7.15 15.41
C TRP A 44 -18.29 8.11 16.57
N GLY A 45 -18.60 9.40 16.46
CA GLY A 45 -18.35 10.39 17.52
C GLY A 45 -19.09 10.09 18.83
N ASP A 46 -20.36 9.68 18.71
CA ASP A 46 -21.26 9.40 19.83
C ASP A 46 -21.45 7.88 20.05
N GLU A 47 -20.48 7.06 19.62
CA GLU A 47 -20.65 5.60 19.60
C GLU A 47 -20.87 4.98 20.98
N GLN A 48 -20.22 5.54 22.01
CA GLN A 48 -20.30 5.06 23.38
C GLN A 48 -21.45 5.73 24.15
N SER A 49 -21.74 7.01 23.89
CA SER A 49 -22.80 7.74 24.60
C SER A 49 -24.21 7.31 24.21
N ASP A 50 -24.40 6.85 22.97
CA ASP A 50 -25.69 6.41 22.45
C ASP A 50 -25.87 4.88 22.50
N PHE A 51 -24.90 4.14 23.05
CA PHE A 51 -25.03 2.70 23.27
C PHE A 51 -25.85 2.48 24.54
N THR A 52 -27.05 1.92 24.43
CA THR A 52 -27.98 1.85 25.56
C THR A 52 -28.37 0.40 25.86
N CYS A 53 -28.31 0.00 27.12
CA CYS A 53 -28.76 -1.32 27.56
C CYS A 53 -30.07 -1.23 28.35
N ASN A 54 -30.97 -2.20 28.17
CA ASN A 54 -32.24 -2.28 28.90
C ASN A 54 -32.02 -2.79 30.34
N THR A 55 -31.38 -1.96 31.17
CA THR A 55 -31.05 -2.26 32.56
C THR A 55 -30.82 -0.98 33.36
N LEU A 56 -31.12 -1.02 34.66
CA LEU A 56 -30.81 0.06 35.60
C LEU A 56 -29.50 -0.18 36.37
N GLN A 57 -28.81 -1.28 36.06
CA GLN A 57 -27.60 -1.68 36.77
C GLN A 57 -26.41 -0.80 36.35
N PRO A 58 -25.77 -0.07 37.30
CA PRO A 58 -24.64 0.79 36.98
C PRO A 58 -23.44 -0.04 36.48
N GLY A 59 -22.78 0.46 35.44
CA GLY A 59 -21.58 -0.15 34.86
C GLY A 59 -21.84 -1.29 33.86
N CYS A 60 -23.06 -1.83 33.78
CA CYS A 60 -23.41 -2.88 32.80
C CYS A 60 -23.23 -2.38 31.34
N GLU A 61 -23.66 -1.15 31.04
CA GLU A 61 -23.49 -0.55 29.72
C GLU A 61 -22.02 -0.46 29.28
N ASN A 62 -21.13 -0.06 30.20
CA ASN A 62 -19.69 0.08 29.91
C ASN A 62 -19.03 -1.26 29.57
N VAL A 63 -19.33 -2.32 30.34
CA VAL A 63 -18.72 -3.64 30.10
C VAL A 63 -19.30 -4.30 28.85
N CYS A 64 -20.58 -4.10 28.57
CA CYS A 64 -21.21 -4.62 27.35
C CYS A 64 -20.69 -3.89 26.11
N TYR A 65 -20.49 -2.57 26.20
CA TYR A 65 -19.87 -1.81 25.13
C TYR A 65 -18.46 -2.34 24.82
N ASP A 66 -17.62 -2.53 25.83
CA ASP A 66 -16.23 -3.03 25.67
C ASP A 66 -16.19 -4.44 25.08
N GLN A 67 -17.12 -5.32 25.48
CA GLN A 67 -17.23 -6.69 24.96
C GLN A 67 -17.57 -6.73 23.46
N PHE A 68 -18.50 -5.88 22.99
CA PHE A 68 -18.92 -5.86 21.58
C PHE A 68 -18.07 -4.95 20.70
N PHE A 69 -17.43 -3.94 21.28
CA PHE A 69 -16.58 -2.97 20.59
C PHE A 69 -15.21 -2.82 21.26
N PRO A 70 -14.41 -3.91 21.36
CA PRO A 70 -13.12 -3.88 22.06
C PRO A 70 -12.12 -2.90 21.40
N VAL A 71 -12.26 -2.74 20.08
CA VAL A 71 -11.68 -1.64 19.32
C VAL A 71 -12.82 -1.09 18.48
N SER A 72 -12.86 0.22 18.20
CA SER A 72 -13.85 0.78 17.28
C SER A 72 -13.43 0.63 15.82
N HIS A 73 -14.41 0.51 14.93
CA HIS A 73 -14.18 0.29 13.50
C HIS A 73 -13.28 1.38 12.90
N ILE A 74 -13.51 2.63 13.30
CA ILE A 74 -12.75 3.79 12.85
C ILE A 74 -11.26 3.68 13.24
N ARG A 75 -10.95 3.17 14.44
CA ARG A 75 -9.56 2.97 14.88
C ARG A 75 -8.87 1.91 14.04
N LEU A 76 -9.55 0.80 13.74
CA LEU A 76 -9.01 -0.25 12.87
C LEU A 76 -8.79 0.27 11.45
N TRP A 77 -9.69 1.09 10.89
CA TRP A 77 -9.49 1.69 9.58
C TRP A 77 -8.35 2.72 9.55
N CYS A 78 -8.18 3.50 10.62
CA CYS A 78 -7.04 4.42 10.75
C CYS A 78 -5.71 3.65 10.79
N LEU A 79 -5.64 2.57 11.56
CA LEU A 79 -4.47 1.68 11.57
C LEU A 79 -4.25 1.05 10.19
N GLN A 80 -5.30 0.56 9.54
CA GLN A 80 -5.22 0.01 8.18
C GLN A 80 -4.63 1.03 7.20
N LEU A 81 -5.13 2.27 7.19
CA LEU A 81 -4.57 3.34 6.35
C LEU A 81 -3.09 3.61 6.64
N LEU A 82 -2.71 3.65 7.92
CA LEU A 82 -1.34 3.89 8.34
C LEU A 82 -0.39 2.79 7.83
N PHE A 83 -0.74 1.52 8.07
CA PHE A 83 0.08 0.39 7.64
C PHE A 83 0.12 0.26 6.11
N VAL A 84 -0.98 0.51 5.40
CA VAL A 84 -1.02 0.43 3.92
C VAL A 84 -0.27 1.58 3.25
N SER A 85 -0.21 2.76 3.89
CA SER A 85 0.55 3.92 3.40
C SER A 85 2.04 3.87 3.73
N THR A 86 2.47 3.04 4.69
CA THR A 86 3.88 2.97 5.08
C THR A 86 4.80 2.39 3.98
N PRO A 87 4.53 1.21 3.37
CA PRO A 87 5.37 0.65 2.30
C PRO A 87 5.62 1.56 1.08
N PRO A 88 4.61 2.28 0.52
CA PRO A 88 4.84 3.16 -0.61
C PRO A 88 5.65 4.40 -0.21
N LEU A 89 5.43 4.95 0.98
CA LEU A 89 6.20 6.09 1.49
C LEU A 89 7.68 5.71 1.71
N LEU A 90 7.94 4.51 2.21
CA LEU A 90 9.31 4.01 2.34
C LEU A 90 9.99 3.86 0.97
N VAL A 91 9.26 3.39 -0.06
CA VAL A 91 9.80 3.27 -1.42
C VAL A 91 10.07 4.65 -2.03
N THR A 92 9.14 5.61 -1.91
CA THR A 92 9.35 6.97 -2.44
C THR A 92 10.50 7.67 -1.72
N MET A 93 10.58 7.53 -0.40
CA MET A 93 11.70 8.03 0.40
C MET A 93 13.03 7.39 -0.02
N TYR A 94 13.08 6.07 -0.22
CA TYR A 94 14.27 5.38 -0.69
C TYR A 94 14.72 5.87 -2.07
N VAL A 95 13.78 6.04 -3.00
CA VAL A 95 14.06 6.59 -4.34
C VAL A 95 14.57 8.02 -4.27
N ALA A 96 13.92 8.87 -3.45
CA ALA A 96 14.30 10.26 -3.27
C ALA A 96 15.71 10.39 -2.66
N TYR A 97 15.99 9.60 -1.60
CA TYR A 97 17.31 9.55 -0.96
C TYR A 97 18.40 9.12 -1.94
N ARG A 98 18.14 8.07 -2.74
CA ARG A 98 19.10 7.58 -3.74
C ARG A 98 19.35 8.62 -4.83
N ASN A 99 18.30 9.26 -5.33
CA ASN A 99 18.41 10.29 -6.36
C ASN A 99 19.20 11.51 -5.86
N GLN A 100 18.96 11.94 -4.61
CA GLN A 100 19.71 13.02 -3.99
C GLN A 100 21.20 12.69 -3.85
N ARG A 101 21.53 11.45 -3.49
CA ARG A 101 22.91 10.98 -3.35
C ARG A 101 23.63 10.90 -4.71
N ASP A 102 22.94 10.41 -5.74
CA ASP A 102 23.48 10.36 -7.10
C ASP A 102 23.73 11.78 -7.65
N ARG A 103 22.81 12.72 -7.41
CA ARG A 103 23.00 14.15 -7.73
C ARG A 103 24.24 14.74 -7.04
N LYS A 104 24.44 14.43 -5.75
CA LYS A 104 25.60 14.92 -4.99
C LYS A 104 26.92 14.42 -5.57
N ARG A 105 27.00 13.13 -5.96
CA ARG A 105 28.20 12.54 -6.59
C ARG A 105 28.58 13.19 -7.92
N LEU A 106 27.58 13.57 -8.73
CA LEU A 106 27.84 14.24 -10.01
C LEU A 106 28.38 15.66 -9.80
N LEU A 107 27.83 16.39 -8.82
CA LEU A 107 28.32 17.72 -8.46
C LEU A 107 29.77 17.66 -7.92
N GLU A 108 30.09 16.67 -7.09
CA GLU A 108 31.45 16.47 -6.55
C GLU A 108 32.45 16.00 -7.61
N GLY A 109 32.04 15.17 -8.57
CA GLY A 109 32.89 14.73 -9.69
C GLY A 109 33.23 15.85 -10.68
N SER A 110 32.39 16.89 -10.77
CA SER A 110 32.57 18.01 -11.70
C SER A 110 33.57 19.08 -11.20
N GLY A 111 33.95 19.07 -9.92
CA GLY A 111 34.91 20.01 -9.33
C GLY A 111 36.34 19.96 -9.91
N ARG A 112 36.64 19.00 -10.81
CA ARG A 112 37.93 18.88 -11.52
C ARG A 112 37.94 19.36 -12.97
N SER A 113 36.81 19.78 -13.55
CA SER A 113 36.74 20.20 -14.97
C SER A 113 35.83 21.42 -15.13
N SER A 114 36.33 22.60 -14.74
CA SER A 114 35.52 23.75 -14.32
C SER A 114 35.03 24.73 -15.40
N PHE A 115 35.21 24.53 -16.72
CA PHE A 115 34.97 25.66 -17.64
C PHE A 115 34.13 25.43 -18.92
N LEU A 116 33.89 24.19 -19.35
CA LEU A 116 33.14 23.93 -20.60
C LEU A 116 31.70 23.40 -20.41
N SER A 117 31.22 23.24 -19.18
CA SER A 117 30.14 22.31 -18.86
C SER A 117 28.88 22.91 -18.21
N ASN A 118 28.58 24.21 -18.33
CA ASN A 118 27.33 24.72 -17.74
C ASN A 118 26.08 24.25 -18.52
N LYS A 119 26.19 24.05 -19.83
CA LYS A 119 25.06 23.64 -20.69
C LYS A 119 24.76 22.14 -20.63
N SER A 120 25.80 21.30 -20.52
CA SER A 120 25.67 19.84 -20.31
C SER A 120 25.21 19.48 -18.89
N GLN A 121 25.46 20.34 -17.90
CA GLN A 121 25.07 20.11 -16.50
C GLN A 121 23.56 20.28 -16.27
N GLU A 122 22.90 21.24 -16.93
CA GLU A 122 21.44 21.34 -16.93
C GLU A 122 20.79 20.14 -17.63
N GLU A 123 21.36 19.69 -18.75
CA GLU A 123 20.89 18.49 -19.46
C GLU A 123 21.11 17.19 -18.66
N ASP A 124 22.22 17.05 -17.92
CA ASP A 124 22.47 15.88 -17.04
C ASP A 124 21.57 15.87 -15.79
N LEU A 125 21.24 17.06 -15.25
CA LEU A 125 20.31 17.19 -14.14
C LEU A 125 18.86 16.92 -14.58
N ASP A 126 18.46 17.42 -15.76
CA ASP A 126 17.15 17.14 -16.36
C ASP A 126 17.04 15.70 -16.86
N THR A 127 18.13 15.09 -17.35
CA THR A 127 18.13 13.66 -17.68
C THR A 127 18.15 12.76 -16.45
N LEU A 128 18.62 13.22 -15.28
CA LEU A 128 18.43 12.54 -13.98
C LEU A 128 16.99 12.64 -13.48
N LYS A 129 16.39 13.83 -13.60
CA LYS A 129 14.97 14.09 -13.31
C LYS A 129 14.05 13.30 -14.25
N ARG A 130 14.49 13.09 -15.50
CA ARG A 130 13.81 12.34 -16.55
C ARG A 130 14.28 10.88 -16.65
N ARG A 131 15.29 10.48 -15.86
CA ARG A 131 15.77 9.10 -15.81
C ARG A 131 14.64 8.29 -15.21
N ARG A 132 13.89 7.63 -16.09
CA ARG A 132 13.10 6.45 -15.70
C ARG A 132 14.12 5.47 -15.14
N LEU A 133 14.37 5.50 -13.83
CA LEU A 133 15.18 4.52 -13.14
C LEU A 133 14.66 3.16 -13.62
N PRO A 134 15.44 2.44 -14.45
CA PRO A 134 14.96 1.19 -14.97
C PRO A 134 14.68 0.33 -13.76
N ILE A 135 13.45 -0.17 -13.64
CA ILE A 135 13.05 -1.10 -12.58
C ILE A 135 13.85 -2.39 -12.81
N ALA A 136 15.09 -2.39 -12.35
CA ALA A 136 16.13 -3.37 -12.63
C ALA A 136 17.03 -3.48 -11.40
N GLY A 137 17.24 -4.70 -10.92
CA GLY A 137 18.04 -4.99 -9.72
C GLY A 137 17.28 -4.70 -8.42
N ALA A 138 17.95 -4.08 -7.45
CA ALA A 138 17.46 -3.87 -6.09
C ALA A 138 16.15 -3.06 -6.01
N LEU A 139 15.93 -2.10 -6.93
CA LEU A 139 14.73 -1.27 -6.94
C LEU A 139 13.45 -2.05 -7.29
N TRP A 140 13.60 -3.12 -8.08
CA TRP A 140 12.49 -4.04 -8.38
C TRP A 140 12.08 -4.82 -7.13
N TRP A 141 13.06 -5.31 -6.35
CA TRP A 141 12.82 -6.06 -5.12
C TRP A 141 12.17 -5.21 -4.03
N THR A 142 12.63 -3.96 -3.83
CA THR A 142 11.99 -3.04 -2.87
C THR A 142 10.55 -2.74 -3.27
N TYR A 143 10.27 -2.59 -4.57
CA TYR A 143 8.91 -2.37 -5.06
C TYR A 143 8.01 -3.61 -4.89
N ALA A 144 8.51 -4.79 -5.24
CA ALA A 144 7.78 -6.05 -5.08
C ALA A 144 7.46 -6.34 -3.62
N PHE A 145 8.42 -6.15 -2.72
CA PHE A 145 8.21 -6.27 -1.27
C PHE A 145 7.17 -5.25 -0.78
N SER A 146 7.25 -3.99 -1.22
CA SER A 146 6.26 -2.97 -0.88
C SER A 146 4.83 -3.37 -1.27
N LEU A 147 4.64 -3.92 -2.48
CA LEU A 147 3.34 -4.43 -2.92
C LEU A 147 2.87 -5.65 -2.11
N LEU A 148 3.78 -6.57 -1.76
CA LEU A 148 3.47 -7.70 -0.90
C LEU A 148 2.97 -7.26 0.47
N PHE A 149 3.70 -6.34 1.14
CA PHE A 149 3.28 -5.81 2.44
C PHE A 149 1.96 -5.07 2.36
N ARG A 150 1.71 -4.32 1.28
CA ARG A 150 0.40 -3.69 1.04
C ARG A 150 -0.73 -4.70 0.96
N LEU A 151 -0.55 -5.79 0.22
CA LEU A 151 -1.55 -6.87 0.13
C LEU A 151 -1.77 -7.55 1.49
N LEU A 152 -0.69 -7.82 2.23
CA LEU A 152 -0.77 -8.42 3.56
C LEU A 152 -1.49 -7.51 4.56
N PHE A 153 -1.20 -6.20 4.56
CA PHE A 153 -1.87 -5.26 5.45
C PHE A 153 -3.33 -5.03 5.03
N GLU A 154 -3.64 -4.78 3.75
CA GLU A 154 -5.03 -4.63 3.30
C GLU A 154 -5.86 -5.88 3.62
N GLY A 155 -5.36 -7.05 3.23
CA GLY A 155 -6.05 -8.32 3.47
C GLY A 155 -6.13 -8.68 4.95
N GLY A 156 -5.06 -8.44 5.71
CA GLY A 156 -4.99 -8.74 7.15
C GLY A 156 -5.95 -7.90 7.98
N PHE A 157 -5.99 -6.58 7.76
CA PHE A 157 -6.96 -5.72 8.44
C PHE A 157 -8.40 -6.01 8.02
N MET A 158 -8.63 -6.30 6.73
CA MET A 158 -9.96 -6.72 6.25
C MET A 158 -10.42 -8.00 6.94
N TYR A 159 -9.53 -9.00 7.02
CA TYR A 159 -9.81 -10.26 7.69
C TYR A 159 -10.05 -10.07 9.19
N ALA A 160 -9.23 -9.23 9.85
CA ALA A 160 -9.42 -8.91 11.27
C ALA A 160 -10.78 -8.24 11.51
N LEU A 161 -11.18 -7.28 10.69
CA LEU A 161 -12.51 -6.65 10.78
C LEU A 161 -13.63 -7.70 10.65
N TYR A 162 -13.53 -8.58 9.66
CA TYR A 162 -14.52 -9.61 9.41
C TYR A 162 -14.68 -10.58 10.59
N VAL A 163 -13.57 -11.02 11.19
CA VAL A 163 -13.59 -11.97 12.31
C VAL A 163 -13.99 -11.30 13.63
N VAL A 164 -13.54 -10.08 13.90
CA VAL A 164 -13.82 -9.38 15.17
C VAL A 164 -15.27 -8.95 15.28
N TYR A 165 -15.90 -8.54 14.17
CA TYR A 165 -17.29 -8.05 14.17
C TYR A 165 -18.29 -9.01 13.53
N ASP A 166 -17.91 -10.28 13.38
CA ASP A 166 -18.74 -11.35 12.80
C ASP A 166 -19.41 -10.97 11.46
N GLY A 167 -18.63 -10.31 10.60
CA GLY A 167 -19.05 -9.88 9.27
C GLY A 167 -18.90 -8.39 8.99
N PHE A 168 -19.62 -7.93 7.96
CA PHE A 168 -19.65 -6.53 7.52
C PHE A 168 -20.95 -5.81 7.90
N HIS A 169 -21.82 -6.47 8.67
CA HIS A 169 -23.14 -5.97 9.01
C HIS A 169 -23.26 -5.76 10.52
N MET A 170 -23.59 -4.54 10.93
CA MET A 170 -23.80 -4.20 12.33
C MET A 170 -25.23 -4.61 12.75
N PRO A 171 -25.42 -5.51 13.72
CA PRO A 171 -26.75 -5.80 14.25
C PRO A 171 -27.33 -4.56 14.96
N ARG A 172 -28.66 -4.49 15.07
CA ARG A 172 -29.34 -3.40 15.80
C ARG A 172 -29.35 -3.64 17.31
N LEU A 173 -29.38 -4.91 17.70
CA LEU A 173 -29.48 -5.38 19.07
C LEU A 173 -28.43 -6.46 19.29
N VAL A 174 -27.77 -6.39 20.44
CA VAL A 174 -26.83 -7.41 20.93
C VAL A 174 -27.23 -7.81 22.34
N GLN A 175 -27.01 -9.08 22.68
CA GLN A 175 -27.40 -9.62 23.99
C GLN A 175 -26.14 -9.85 24.83
N CYS A 176 -26.09 -9.21 26.00
CA CYS A 176 -24.92 -9.17 26.86
C CYS A 176 -25.17 -9.87 28.21
N ASP A 177 -24.23 -10.70 28.66
CA ASP A 177 -24.29 -11.42 29.94
C ASP A 177 -23.08 -11.11 30.86
N GLN A 178 -22.33 -10.04 30.57
CA GLN A 178 -21.10 -9.70 31.28
C GLN A 178 -21.34 -9.12 32.67
N TRP A 179 -20.48 -9.42 33.64
CA TRP A 179 -20.56 -8.81 34.98
C TRP A 179 -20.24 -7.30 34.89
N PRO A 180 -21.02 -6.38 35.49
CA PRO A 180 -21.99 -6.57 36.59
C PRO A 180 -23.47 -6.71 36.17
N CYS A 181 -23.78 -7.11 34.93
CA CYS A 181 -25.16 -7.26 34.47
C CYS A 181 -25.90 -8.39 35.23
N PRO A 182 -27.16 -8.19 35.63
CA PRO A 182 -27.88 -9.12 36.51
C PRO A 182 -28.30 -10.42 35.82
N ASN A 183 -28.53 -10.37 34.50
CA ASN A 183 -28.91 -11.48 33.62
C ASN A 183 -28.50 -11.10 32.19
N LEU A 184 -28.97 -11.86 31.19
CA LEU A 184 -28.90 -11.46 29.79
C LEU A 184 -29.71 -10.17 29.57
N VAL A 185 -29.04 -9.10 29.14
CA VAL A 185 -29.65 -7.80 28.84
C VAL A 185 -29.57 -7.50 27.35
N ASP A 186 -30.60 -6.84 26.83
CA ASP A 186 -30.61 -6.35 25.46
C ASP A 186 -29.96 -4.97 25.39
N CYS A 187 -28.95 -4.82 24.54
CA CYS A 187 -28.28 -3.55 24.28
C CYS A 187 -28.47 -3.12 22.83
N PHE A 188 -28.73 -1.83 22.63
CA PHE A 188 -29.01 -1.21 21.34
C PHE A 188 -27.80 -0.41 20.87
N ILE A 189 -27.37 -0.70 19.65
CA ILE A 189 -26.23 -0.02 19.02
C ILE A 189 -26.73 1.24 18.32
N SER A 190 -26.04 2.36 18.53
CA SER A 190 -26.35 3.61 17.84
C SER A 190 -26.05 3.53 16.34
N ARG A 191 -26.98 4.03 15.51
CA ARG A 191 -26.87 4.18 14.05
C ARG A 191 -26.32 2.93 13.31
N PRO A 192 -26.89 1.74 13.54
CA PRO A 192 -26.33 0.49 13.02
C PRO A 192 -26.38 0.42 11.49
N THR A 193 -27.42 0.98 10.87
CA THR A 193 -27.56 1.06 9.41
C THR A 193 -26.50 1.97 8.78
N GLU A 194 -26.28 3.15 9.36
CA GLU A 194 -25.25 4.09 8.90
C GLU A 194 -23.85 3.48 9.03
N LYS A 195 -23.52 2.93 10.20
CA LYS A 195 -22.25 2.23 10.43
C LYS A 195 -22.03 1.08 9.45
N THR A 196 -23.07 0.31 9.15
CA THR A 196 -23.03 -0.78 8.16
C THR A 196 -22.75 -0.25 6.76
N ILE A 197 -23.43 0.82 6.34
CA ILE A 197 -23.23 1.44 5.02
C ILE A 197 -21.77 1.89 4.86
N PHE A 198 -21.23 2.63 5.83
CA PHE A 198 -19.84 3.07 5.82
C PHE A 198 -18.86 1.88 5.82
N THR A 199 -19.16 0.82 6.57
CA THR A 199 -18.35 -0.40 6.61
C THR A 199 -18.29 -1.10 5.25
N ILE A 200 -19.44 -1.24 4.57
CA ILE A 200 -19.52 -1.83 3.24
C ILE A 200 -18.77 -0.98 2.21
N PHE A 201 -18.92 0.36 2.26
CA PHE A 201 -18.18 1.26 1.37
C PHE A 201 -16.67 1.12 1.55
N MET A 202 -16.20 1.17 2.80
CA MET A 202 -14.78 1.00 3.13
C MET A 202 -14.25 -0.38 2.71
N ALA A 203 -15.03 -1.43 2.91
CA ALA A 203 -14.68 -2.79 2.50
C ALA A 203 -14.59 -2.92 0.97
N THR A 204 -15.52 -2.30 0.25
CA THR A 204 -15.55 -2.30 -1.23
C THR A 204 -14.33 -1.59 -1.80
N ILE A 205 -14.01 -0.38 -1.30
CA ILE A 205 -12.82 0.38 -1.73
C ILE A 205 -11.54 -0.41 -1.47
N SER A 206 -11.41 -0.99 -0.27
CA SER A 206 -10.25 -1.80 0.11
C SER A 206 -10.10 -3.04 -0.79
N SER A 207 -11.22 -3.68 -1.15
CA SER A 207 -11.23 -4.83 -2.07
C SER A 207 -10.76 -4.42 -3.47
N ILE A 208 -11.23 -3.28 -3.99
CA ILE A 208 -10.77 -2.72 -5.27
C ILE A 208 -9.26 -2.41 -5.19
N CYS A 209 -8.79 -1.79 -4.11
CA CYS A 209 -7.37 -1.53 -3.87
C CYS A 209 -6.54 -2.83 -3.85
N MET A 210 -7.05 -3.87 -3.20
CA MET A 210 -6.39 -5.18 -3.14
C MET A 210 -6.27 -5.81 -4.54
N VAL A 211 -7.33 -5.78 -5.33
CA VAL A 211 -7.32 -6.27 -6.73
C VAL A 211 -6.33 -5.48 -7.59
N LEU A 212 -6.29 -4.15 -7.47
CA LEU A 212 -5.34 -3.32 -8.21
C LEU A 212 -3.88 -3.60 -7.82
N ASN A 213 -3.58 -3.74 -6.52
CA ASN A 213 -2.24 -4.11 -6.06
C ASN A 213 -1.85 -5.53 -6.51
N MET A 214 -2.81 -6.47 -6.52
CA MET A 214 -2.60 -7.84 -6.99
C MET A 214 -2.32 -7.87 -8.51
N ALA A 215 -3.07 -7.11 -9.30
CA ALA A 215 -2.87 -6.98 -10.74
C ALA A 215 -1.51 -6.34 -11.06
N GLU A 216 -1.07 -5.36 -10.27
CA GLU A 216 0.26 -4.76 -10.44
C GLU A 216 1.38 -5.75 -10.09
N LEU A 217 1.23 -6.50 -8.99
CA LEU A 217 2.19 -7.52 -8.60
C LEU A 217 2.28 -8.63 -9.65
N SER A 218 1.15 -9.12 -10.17
CA SER A 218 1.13 -10.16 -11.20
C SER A 218 1.75 -9.68 -12.52
N TYR A 219 1.51 -8.44 -12.93
CA TYR A 219 2.16 -7.82 -14.09
C TYR A 219 3.69 -7.78 -13.93
N LEU A 220 4.19 -7.39 -12.75
CA LEU A 220 5.63 -7.34 -12.47
C LEU A 220 6.26 -8.72 -12.49
N VAL A 221 5.61 -9.72 -11.89
CA VAL A 221 6.07 -11.10 -11.88
C VAL A 221 6.11 -11.66 -13.30
N ALA A 222 5.04 -11.50 -14.08
CA ALA A 222 5.00 -11.95 -15.47
C ALA A 222 6.13 -11.31 -16.31
N LYS A 223 6.36 -10.00 -16.15
CA LYS A 223 7.46 -9.30 -16.82
C LYS A 223 8.84 -9.81 -16.41
N ALA A 224 9.03 -10.14 -15.14
CA ALA A 224 10.28 -10.70 -14.62
C ALA A 224 10.54 -12.11 -15.18
N VAL A 225 9.51 -12.96 -15.20
CA VAL A 225 9.57 -14.32 -15.76
C VAL A 225 9.91 -14.27 -17.25
N THR A 226 9.21 -13.46 -18.05
CA THR A 226 9.49 -13.33 -19.49
C THR A 226 10.92 -12.85 -19.77
N ARG A 227 11.43 -11.90 -18.99
CA ARG A 227 12.84 -11.45 -19.10
C ARG A 227 13.83 -12.57 -18.76
N SER A 228 13.55 -13.37 -17.73
CA SER A 228 14.41 -14.49 -17.33
C SER A 228 14.47 -15.59 -18.41
N LEU A 229 13.31 -15.91 -19.02
CA LEU A 229 13.19 -16.87 -20.11
C LEU A 229 13.94 -16.40 -21.37
N CYS A 230 13.80 -15.12 -21.75
CA CYS A 230 14.56 -14.54 -22.87
C CYS A 230 16.08 -14.62 -22.63
N ARG A 231 16.56 -14.26 -21.43
CA ARG A 231 17.99 -14.38 -21.08
C ARG A 231 18.48 -15.83 -21.10
N GLN A 232 17.66 -16.79 -20.66
CA GLN A 232 18.02 -18.21 -20.78
C GLN A 232 18.11 -18.66 -22.25
N LYS A 233 17.18 -18.22 -23.10
CA LYS A 233 17.17 -18.55 -24.54
C LYS A 233 18.41 -17.98 -25.26
N GLU A 234 18.80 -16.75 -24.94
CA GLU A 234 20.05 -16.15 -25.45
C GLU A 234 21.29 -16.89 -24.96
N ARG A 235 21.37 -17.24 -23.67
CA ARG A 235 22.48 -18.06 -23.12
C ARG A 235 22.60 -19.41 -23.83
N LYS A 236 21.48 -20.10 -24.06
CA LYS A 236 21.45 -21.36 -24.83
C LYS A 236 21.94 -21.14 -26.27
N ARG A 237 21.46 -20.10 -26.97
CA ARG A 237 21.92 -19.77 -28.34
C ARG A 237 23.42 -19.47 -28.41
N ARG A 238 23.95 -18.72 -27.43
CA ARG A 238 25.38 -18.36 -27.37
C ARG A 238 26.26 -19.59 -27.13
N SER A 239 25.87 -20.46 -26.19
CA SER A 239 26.54 -21.74 -25.95
C SER A 239 26.53 -22.64 -27.18
N SER A 240 25.42 -22.71 -27.93
CA SER A 240 25.36 -23.47 -29.18
C SER A 240 26.27 -22.90 -30.27
N ARG A 241 26.36 -21.56 -30.41
CA ARG A 241 27.29 -20.91 -31.37
C ARG A 241 28.75 -21.16 -31.01
N GLU A 242 29.11 -21.08 -29.73
CA GLU A 242 30.47 -21.38 -29.26
C GLU A 242 30.86 -22.84 -29.51
N ARG A 243 29.95 -23.80 -29.25
CA ARG A 243 30.19 -25.22 -29.58
C ARG A 243 30.40 -25.46 -31.07
N MET A 244 29.67 -24.74 -31.93
CA MET A 244 29.81 -24.85 -33.38
C MET A 244 31.14 -24.26 -33.85
N HIS A 245 31.53 -23.09 -33.35
CA HIS A 245 32.82 -22.49 -33.66
C HIS A 245 33.99 -23.38 -33.24
N ASN A 246 33.96 -23.93 -32.01
CA ASN A 246 35.01 -24.85 -31.54
C ASN A 246 35.13 -26.13 -32.38
N LYS A 247 34.03 -26.65 -32.92
CA LYS A 247 34.07 -27.80 -33.84
C LYS A 247 34.71 -27.44 -35.18
N THR A 248 34.43 -26.25 -35.72
CA THR A 248 35.01 -25.78 -36.98
C THR A 248 36.51 -25.52 -36.84
N THR A 249 36.94 -24.87 -35.75
CA THR A 249 38.36 -24.58 -35.48
C THR A 249 39.17 -25.87 -35.30
N ARG A 250 38.63 -26.88 -34.60
CA ARG A 250 39.32 -28.18 -34.48
C ARG A 250 39.52 -28.89 -35.82
N LYS A 251 38.57 -28.79 -36.75
CA LYS A 251 38.70 -29.39 -38.08
C LYS A 251 39.76 -28.70 -38.96
N LEU A 252 39.98 -27.40 -38.76
CA LEU A 252 40.98 -26.61 -39.50
C LEU A 252 42.42 -26.83 -39.02
N VAL A 253 42.62 -27.28 -37.77
CA VAL A 253 43.95 -27.58 -37.20
C VAL A 253 44.39 -29.03 -37.48
N SER A 254 43.46 -29.90 -37.90
CA SER A 254 43.71 -31.31 -38.21
C SER A 254 44.00 -31.61 -39.69
N VAL A 255 44.20 -30.59 -40.50
CA VAL A 255 44.61 -30.65 -41.92
C VAL A 255 45.96 -29.95 -42.05
#